data_AF-A0A2I4BY31-F1
#
_entry.id   AF-A0A2I4BY31-F1
#
_cell.length_a   1.000
_cell.length_b   1.000
_cell.length_c   1.000
_cell.angle_alpha   90.00
_cell.angle_beta   90.00
_cell.angle_gamma   90.00
#
_symmetry.space_group_name_H-M   'P 1'
#
loop_
_entity.id
_entity.type
_entity.pdbx_description
1 polymer ?
#
loop_
_entity_poly.entity_id
_entity_poly.type
_entity_poly.pdbx_seq_one_letter_code
_entity_poly.pdbx_strand_id
1 'polypeptide(L)'
;MATNGNSPSPAMGEIIQLNVGGTRFSTSRQTLMWIPDSFFSSLLSGRISTLRDETGAIFIDRDPTAFAPILNFLRTKELDLRGVNISVLRHEAEFYGITPLVRRLLLCEELDRSSCGSVLFHGYLPPPAIPPRKSSSAPDERPGPSGAEGFTRVSPLPHPSLSDSPCDDTEKLVPIVDPRKVLIVAGHHNWIVAAYAHFVICYRIKESSGWQQVFSSPYLNWTIERVALNAKVVGGPHGDKDKMVAAASESRIILWSIQDGGSGNEIGVFSLGVPVDDLFFIGSQLVATSHTGKVGVWNAVTQHWQVKLR
;
A
#
# COMPACT_ATOMS: atom_id res chain seq x y z
N MET A 1 53.19 -31.99 19.44
CA MET A 1 52.15 -31.09 19.98
C MET A 1 51.68 -30.19 18.85
N ALA A 2 50.56 -30.53 18.21
CA ALA A 2 49.88 -29.64 17.28
C ALA A 2 48.72 -28.98 18.05
N THR A 3 48.84 -27.68 18.30
CA THR A 3 47.79 -26.89 18.94
C THR A 3 46.72 -26.57 17.91
N ASN A 4 45.55 -27.21 18.05
CA ASN A 4 44.33 -26.89 17.32
C ASN A 4 43.86 -25.48 17.69
N GLY A 5 44.04 -24.52 16.77
CA GLY A 5 43.42 -23.19 16.83
C GLY A 5 41.95 -23.26 16.45
N ASN A 6 41.09 -23.59 17.41
CA ASN A 6 39.64 -23.48 17.27
C ASN A 6 39.25 -21.99 17.35
N SER A 7 39.18 -21.30 16.21
CA SER A 7 38.59 -19.96 16.16
C SER A 7 37.08 -20.07 16.41
N PRO A 8 36.53 -19.48 17.49
CA PRO A 8 35.09 -19.54 17.73
C PRO A 8 34.37 -18.78 16.62
N SER A 9 33.36 -19.40 16.01
CA SER A 9 32.41 -18.73 15.12
C SER A 9 31.88 -17.48 15.85
N PRO A 10 31.94 -16.27 15.26
CA PRO A 10 31.56 -15.05 15.96
C PRO A 10 30.08 -15.12 16.35
N ALA A 11 29.82 -15.12 17.65
CA ALA A 11 28.48 -15.25 18.20
C ALA A 11 27.62 -14.03 17.86
N MET A 12 26.34 -14.24 17.56
CA MET A 12 25.41 -13.17 17.13
C MET A 12 25.24 -12.03 18.17
N GLY A 13 25.53 -12.30 19.45
CA GLY A 13 25.49 -11.33 20.55
C GLY A 13 26.81 -10.59 20.82
N GLU A 14 27.83 -10.74 19.97
CA GLU A 14 29.12 -10.07 20.13
C GLU A 14 28.98 -8.54 20.08
N ILE A 15 29.53 -7.86 21.08
CA ILE A 15 29.60 -6.39 21.12
C ILE A 15 30.79 -5.95 20.27
N ILE A 16 30.51 -5.10 19.29
CA ILE A 16 31.48 -4.47 18.41
C ILE A 16 31.72 -3.03 18.87
N GLN A 17 32.98 -2.66 19.01
CA GLN A 17 33.43 -1.31 19.31
C GLN A 17 33.89 -0.62 18.03
N LEU A 18 33.30 0.53 17.74
CA LEU A 18 33.62 1.37 16.58
C LEU A 18 34.18 2.71 17.06
N ASN A 19 35.17 3.22 16.35
CA ASN A 19 35.67 4.57 16.47
C ASN A 19 35.41 5.29 15.15
N VAL A 20 34.38 6.14 15.11
CA VAL A 20 33.97 6.88 13.90
C VAL A 20 34.44 8.32 14.04
N GLY A 21 35.43 8.72 13.22
CA GLY A 21 35.98 10.08 13.23
C GLY A 21 36.48 10.55 14.60
N GLY A 22 36.95 9.63 15.46
CA GLY A 22 37.38 9.91 16.84
C GLY A 22 36.33 9.67 17.92
N THR A 23 35.06 9.46 17.56
CA THR A 23 33.96 9.21 18.52
C THR A 23 33.69 7.72 18.66
N ARG A 24 33.56 7.24 19.90
CA ARG A 24 33.32 5.82 20.19
C ARG A 24 31.85 5.46 20.16
N PHE A 25 31.55 4.34 19.51
CA PHE A 25 30.23 3.73 19.48
C PHE A 25 30.33 2.24 19.83
N SER A 26 29.41 1.76 20.65
CA SER A 26 29.26 0.34 20.97
C SER A 26 27.95 -0.19 20.42
N THR A 27 27.96 -1.34 19.74
CA THR A 27 26.75 -1.96 19.21
C THR A 27 26.92 -3.47 19.06
N SER A 28 25.85 -4.21 18.77
CA SER A 28 25.95 -5.65 18.52
C SER A 28 26.30 -5.96 17.07
N ARG A 29 26.99 -7.10 16.84
CA ARG A 29 27.22 -7.66 15.50
C ARG A 29 25.92 -7.79 14.72
N GLN A 30 24.85 -8.27 15.36
CA GLN A 30 23.52 -8.37 14.76
C GLN A 30 22.99 -7.04 14.20
N THR A 31 23.20 -5.93 14.91
CA THR A 31 22.75 -4.60 14.46
C THR A 31 23.43 -4.21 13.15
N LEU A 32 24.75 -4.39 13.09
CA LEU A 32 25.56 -4.05 11.92
C LEU A 32 25.34 -5.00 10.74
N MET A 33 25.02 -6.27 11.01
CA MET A 33 24.77 -7.30 10.01
C MET A 33 23.32 -7.32 9.50
N TRP A 34 22.44 -6.44 9.99
CA TRP A 34 21.04 -6.44 9.58
C TRP A 34 20.87 -6.22 8.07
N ILE A 35 21.67 -5.34 7.48
CA ILE A 35 21.66 -5.09 6.04
C ILE A 35 22.75 -5.94 5.39
N PRO A 36 22.38 -6.94 4.55
CA PRO A 36 23.35 -7.69 3.77
C PRO A 36 24.03 -6.77 2.76
N ASP A 37 25.25 -7.12 2.36
CA ASP A 37 26.05 -6.41 1.36
C ASP A 37 26.30 -4.92 1.67
N SER A 38 26.15 -4.52 2.94
CA SER A 38 26.56 -3.22 3.46
C SER A 38 28.06 -3.15 3.71
N PHE A 39 28.57 -1.93 3.91
CA PHE A 39 29.94 -1.69 4.39
C PHE A 39 30.25 -2.52 5.63
N PHE A 40 29.34 -2.54 6.62
CA PHE A 40 29.54 -3.27 7.86
C PHE A 40 29.56 -4.79 7.67
N SER A 41 28.74 -5.33 6.76
CA SER A 41 28.78 -6.76 6.45
C SER A 41 30.12 -7.18 5.83
N SER A 42 30.70 -6.32 5.00
CA SER A 42 32.02 -6.53 4.38
C SER A 42 33.16 -6.33 5.38
N LEU A 43 33.04 -5.34 6.27
CA LEU A 43 33.95 -5.08 7.38
C LEU A 43 34.03 -6.29 8.34
N LEU A 44 32.88 -6.80 8.77
CA LEU A 44 32.77 -7.88 9.76
C LEU A 44 32.96 -9.28 9.19
N SER A 45 32.94 -9.43 7.87
CA SER A 45 33.33 -10.67 7.17
C SER A 45 34.83 -10.73 6.86
N GLY A 46 35.59 -9.67 7.18
CA GLY A 46 37.03 -9.59 6.92
C GLY A 46 37.37 -9.36 5.45
N ARG A 47 36.37 -9.04 4.60
CA ARG A 47 36.60 -8.70 3.19
C ARG A 47 37.29 -7.34 3.02
N ILE A 48 37.18 -6.48 4.02
CA ILE A 48 37.77 -5.14 4.03
C ILE A 48 38.77 -5.07 5.19
N SER A 49 39.95 -4.51 4.94
CA SER A 49 40.96 -4.25 5.96
C SER A 49 40.40 -3.32 7.05
N THR A 50 40.55 -3.71 8.32
CA THR A 50 40.10 -2.90 9.45
C THR A 50 41.29 -2.24 10.12
N LEU A 51 41.33 -0.91 10.11
CA LEU A 51 42.19 -0.16 11.02
C LEU A 51 41.58 -0.24 12.41
N ARG A 52 42.42 -0.35 13.44
CA ARG A 52 41.99 -0.33 14.83
C ARG A 52 42.73 0.76 15.57
N ASP A 53 42.03 1.42 16.48
CA ASP A 53 42.65 2.39 17.39
C ASP A 53 43.44 1.68 18.50
N GLU A 54 44.08 2.47 19.37
CA GLU A 54 44.89 1.99 20.50
C GLU A 54 44.12 1.08 21.47
N THR A 55 42.79 1.12 21.46
CA THR A 55 41.94 0.30 22.31
C THR A 55 41.37 -0.92 21.59
N GLY A 56 41.72 -1.12 20.33
CA GLY A 56 41.25 -2.22 19.51
C GLY A 56 39.88 -2.00 18.87
N ALA A 57 39.29 -0.81 18.96
CA ALA A 57 38.03 -0.47 18.31
C ALA A 57 38.25 -0.27 16.81
N ILE A 58 37.30 -0.70 15.96
CA ILE A 58 37.42 -0.57 14.51
C ILE A 58 37.28 0.89 14.13
N PHE A 59 38.30 1.46 13.50
CA PHE A 59 38.34 2.85 13.10
C PHE A 59 37.67 3.05 11.73
N ILE A 60 36.82 4.07 11.65
CA ILE A 60 36.08 4.49 10.46
C ILE A 60 36.28 6.00 10.32
N ASP A 61 36.92 6.43 9.23
CA ASP A 61 37.24 7.83 8.98
C ASP A 61 36.04 8.57 8.35
N ARG A 62 34.96 8.74 9.13
CA ARG A 62 33.69 9.36 8.72
C ARG A 62 33.13 10.27 9.81
N ASP A 63 32.11 11.05 9.49
CA ASP A 63 31.47 11.98 10.42
C ASP A 63 30.69 11.23 11.54
N PRO A 64 31.09 11.37 12.82
CA PRO A 64 30.37 10.74 13.93
C PRO A 64 28.96 11.30 14.14
N THR A 65 28.72 12.56 13.80
CA THR A 65 27.43 13.22 14.03
C THR A 65 26.35 12.62 13.14
N ALA A 66 26.68 12.36 11.87
CA ALA A 66 25.80 11.70 10.93
C ALA A 66 25.72 10.17 11.14
N PHE A 67 26.71 9.55 11.81
CA PHE A 67 26.67 8.13 12.09
C PHE A 67 25.65 7.73 13.17
N ALA A 68 25.47 8.55 14.22
CA ALA A 68 24.52 8.27 15.29
C ALA A 68 23.08 7.95 14.80
N PRO A 69 22.44 8.77 13.94
CA PRO A 69 21.12 8.44 13.39
C PRO A 69 21.11 7.19 12.51
N ILE A 70 22.20 6.91 11.77
CA ILE A 70 22.33 5.66 10.99
C ILE A 70 22.34 4.45 11.93
N LEU A 71 23.11 4.51 13.01
CA LEU A 71 23.18 3.43 13.99
C LEU A 71 21.82 3.20 14.67
N ASN A 72 21.09 4.27 14.98
CA ASN A 72 19.74 4.16 15.53
C ASN A 72 18.76 3.53 14.53
N PHE A 73 18.82 3.92 13.25
CA PHE A 73 18.04 3.28 12.20
C PHE A 73 18.33 1.77 12.10
N LEU A 74 19.59 1.36 12.19
CA LEU A 74 19.96 -0.06 12.22
C LEU A 74 19.40 -0.80 13.44
N ARG A 75 19.18 -0.12 14.58
CA ARG A 75 18.60 -0.71 15.80
C ARG A 75 17.08 -0.81 15.73
N THR A 76 16.39 0.29 15.41
CA THR A 76 14.92 0.40 15.57
C THR A 76 14.14 0.22 14.27
N LYS A 77 14.80 0.37 13.11
CA LYS A 77 14.19 0.44 11.76
C LYS A 77 13.35 1.70 11.54
N GLU A 78 13.41 2.62 12.49
CA GLU A 78 12.75 3.91 12.46
C GLU A 78 13.76 5.02 12.18
N LEU A 79 13.30 6.08 11.53
CA LEU A 79 14.13 7.22 11.16
C LEU A 79 13.56 8.47 11.82
N ASP A 80 14.34 9.07 12.72
CA ASP A 80 14.05 10.39 13.28
C ASP A 80 14.95 11.42 12.58
N LEU A 81 14.34 12.35 11.86
CA LEU A 81 15.05 13.39 11.09
C LEU A 81 15.17 14.71 11.87
N ARG A 82 14.65 14.80 13.09
CA ARG A 82 14.66 16.05 13.85
C ARG A 82 16.09 16.51 14.13
N GLY A 83 16.45 17.67 13.60
CA GLY A 83 17.77 18.28 13.80
C GLY A 83 18.91 17.66 12.98
N VAL A 84 18.60 16.79 11.99
CA VAL A 84 19.61 16.15 11.14
C VAL A 84 19.54 16.72 9.72
N ASN A 85 20.70 17.03 9.13
CA ASN A 85 20.77 17.42 7.73
C ASN A 85 20.57 16.19 6.83
N ILE A 86 19.45 16.14 6.10
CA ILE A 86 19.04 15.01 5.25
C ILE A 86 20.11 14.70 4.18
N SER A 87 20.68 15.74 3.57
CA SER A 87 21.69 15.57 2.51
C SER A 87 22.94 14.90 3.06
N VAL A 88 23.46 15.38 4.21
CA VAL A 88 24.63 14.76 4.87
C VAL A 88 24.34 13.31 5.25
N LEU A 89 23.17 13.06 5.85
CA LEU A 89 22.76 11.73 6.25
C LEU A 89 22.64 10.78 5.05
N ARG A 90 22.16 11.27 3.90
CA ARG A 90 22.04 10.49 2.67
C ARG A 90 23.42 10.07 2.14
N HIS A 91 24.36 11.02 2.05
CA HIS A 91 25.72 10.71 1.60
C HIS A 91 26.41 9.68 2.51
N GLU A 92 26.22 9.77 3.83
CA GLU A 92 26.73 8.74 4.74
C GLU A 92 26.01 7.40 4.56
N ALA A 93 24.68 7.38 4.43
CA ALA A 93 23.92 6.16 4.21
C ALA A 93 24.32 5.43 2.91
N GLU A 94 24.66 6.18 1.87
CA GLU A 94 25.22 5.68 0.60
C GLU A 94 26.60 5.07 0.83
N PHE A 95 27.49 5.78 1.54
CA PHE A 95 28.82 5.27 1.90
C PHE A 95 28.75 3.93 2.64
N TYR A 96 27.87 3.84 3.66
CA TYR A 96 27.71 2.61 4.44
C TYR A 96 26.91 1.51 3.71
N GLY A 97 26.34 1.79 2.53
CA GLY A 97 25.54 0.85 1.76
C GLY A 97 24.20 0.50 2.42
N ILE A 98 23.61 1.41 3.20
CA ILE A 98 22.33 1.18 3.91
C ILE A 98 21.17 1.49 2.97
N THR A 99 20.97 0.64 1.96
CA THR A 99 20.01 0.84 0.87
C THR A 99 18.58 1.21 1.33
N PRO A 100 17.99 0.59 2.36
CA PRO A 100 16.65 0.98 2.82
C PRO A 100 16.59 2.42 3.38
N LEU A 101 17.67 2.88 4.01
CA LEU A 101 17.77 4.25 4.50
C LEU A 101 17.94 5.23 3.35
N VAL A 102 18.83 4.92 2.39
CA VAL A 102 19.02 5.73 1.18
C VAL A 102 17.70 5.93 0.43
N ARG A 103 16.94 4.86 0.20
CA ARG A 103 15.61 4.94 -0.43
C ARG A 103 14.65 5.84 0.35
N ARG A 104 14.62 5.72 1.68
CA ARG A 104 13.75 6.55 2.53
C ARG A 104 14.14 8.03 2.49
N LEU A 105 15.44 8.34 2.47
CA LEU A 105 15.94 9.72 2.40
C LEU A 105 15.73 10.35 1.01
N LEU A 106 15.89 9.58 -0.07
CA LEU A 106 15.57 10.02 -1.42
C LEU A 106 14.09 10.39 -1.56
N LEU A 107 13.19 9.57 -1.00
CA LEU A 107 11.77 9.90 -0.94
C LEU A 107 11.54 11.21 -0.18
N CYS A 108 12.22 11.46 0.93
CA CYS A 108 12.12 12.73 1.66
C CYS A 108 12.59 13.93 0.80
N GLU A 109 13.71 13.81 0.08
CA GLU A 109 14.18 14.87 -0.84
C GLU A 109 13.23 15.12 -2.02
N GLU A 110 12.63 14.05 -2.59
CA GLU A 110 11.62 14.15 -3.64
C GLU A 110 10.32 14.81 -3.14
N LEU A 111 9.95 14.52 -1.89
CA LEU A 111 8.79 15.10 -1.22
C LEU A 111 8.99 16.60 -0.93
N ASP A 112 10.21 17.03 -0.57
CA ASP A 112 10.54 18.46 -0.39
C ASP A 112 10.63 19.23 -1.73
N ARG A 113 10.86 18.52 -2.85
CA ARG A 113 10.92 19.10 -4.20
C ARG A 113 9.62 18.97 -5.01
N SER A 114 8.56 18.41 -4.44
CA SER A 114 7.32 18.15 -5.16
C SER A 114 6.56 19.44 -5.49
N SER A 115 6.12 19.56 -6.74
CA SER A 115 5.38 20.72 -7.29
C SER A 115 3.99 20.95 -6.67
N CYS A 116 3.58 20.13 -5.70
CA CYS A 116 2.27 20.18 -5.04
C CYS A 116 2.32 20.49 -3.53
N GLY A 117 3.46 20.94 -2.99
CA GLY A 117 3.58 21.40 -1.59
C GLY A 117 4.35 20.43 -0.68
N SER A 118 4.63 20.89 0.55
CA SER A 118 5.39 20.14 1.56
C SER A 118 4.59 18.97 2.14
N VAL A 119 5.29 17.93 2.59
CA VAL A 119 4.69 16.84 3.37
C VAL A 119 4.29 17.36 4.74
N LEU A 120 2.99 17.62 4.90
CA LEU A 120 2.43 18.08 6.17
C LEU A 120 2.21 16.94 7.18
N PHE A 121 2.13 15.68 6.71
CA PHE A 121 1.79 14.53 7.55
C PHE A 121 2.34 13.22 6.98
N HIS A 122 2.81 12.32 7.86
CA HIS A 122 3.08 10.93 7.55
C HIS A 122 2.36 10.04 8.57
N GLY A 123 1.82 8.91 8.12
CA GLY A 123 1.11 7.96 8.99
C GLY A 123 1.13 6.56 8.41
N TYR A 124 1.09 5.57 9.28
CA TYR A 124 0.96 4.17 8.91
C TYR A 124 -0.50 3.75 8.98
N LEU A 125 -1.06 3.31 7.85
CA LEU A 125 -2.36 2.66 7.80
C LEU A 125 -2.15 1.15 7.77
N PRO A 126 -2.72 0.38 8.71
CA PRO A 126 -2.57 -1.06 8.70
C PRO A 126 -3.17 -1.66 7.42
N PRO A 127 -2.55 -2.71 6.84
CA PRO A 127 -3.09 -3.39 5.67
C PRO A 127 -4.52 -3.85 5.93
N PRO A 128 -5.47 -3.54 5.04
CA PRO A 128 -6.85 -3.94 5.24
C PRO A 128 -7.09 -5.41 4.93
N ALA A 129 -8.16 -5.96 5.52
CA ALA A 129 -8.68 -7.25 5.09
C ALA A 129 -9.23 -7.15 3.67
N ILE A 130 -8.89 -8.11 2.82
CA ILE A 130 -9.41 -8.19 1.45
C ILE A 130 -10.90 -8.58 1.55
N PRO A 131 -11.82 -7.80 0.96
CA PRO A 131 -13.25 -8.15 0.97
C PRO A 131 -13.50 -9.51 0.28
N PRO A 132 -14.46 -10.32 0.76
CA PRO A 132 -14.79 -11.58 0.13
C PRO A 132 -15.36 -11.33 -1.29
N ARG A 133 -15.00 -12.20 -2.24
CA ARG A 133 -15.61 -12.23 -3.57
C ARG A 133 -17.05 -12.73 -3.41
N LYS A 134 -18.06 -11.95 -3.82
CA LYS A 134 -19.43 -12.45 -3.94
C LYS A 134 -19.44 -13.53 -5.03
N SER A 135 -19.63 -14.79 -4.65
CA SER A 135 -19.85 -15.88 -5.60
C SER A 135 -21.17 -15.62 -6.32
N SER A 136 -21.12 -15.37 -7.63
CA SER A 136 -22.29 -15.41 -8.49
C SER A 136 -22.71 -16.87 -8.68
N SER A 137 -23.45 -17.41 -7.71
CA SER A 137 -24.16 -18.67 -7.84
C SER A 137 -25.52 -18.51 -7.18
N ALA A 138 -26.49 -18.01 -7.95
CA ALA A 138 -27.90 -18.23 -7.65
C ALA A 138 -28.35 -19.45 -8.47
N PRO A 139 -28.98 -20.47 -7.87
CA PRO A 139 -30.01 -21.23 -8.54
C PRO A 139 -31.35 -20.51 -8.32
N ASP A 140 -32.03 -20.28 -9.43
CA ASP A 140 -33.41 -19.83 -9.54
C ASP A 140 -34.34 -20.95 -8.99
N GLU A 141 -34.92 -20.78 -7.80
CA GLU A 141 -35.96 -21.68 -7.29
C GLU A 141 -37.30 -20.95 -7.17
N ARG A 142 -38.18 -21.30 -8.11
CA ARG A 142 -39.62 -21.00 -8.11
C ARG A 142 -40.32 -21.63 -6.89
N PRO A 143 -41.37 -21.00 -6.32
CA PRO A 143 -42.17 -21.62 -5.27
C PRO A 143 -43.27 -22.54 -5.86
N GLY A 144 -43.36 -23.77 -5.35
CA GLY A 144 -44.43 -24.73 -5.64
C GLY A 144 -44.29 -26.02 -4.79
N PRO A 145 -45.38 -26.74 -4.47
CA PRO A 145 -45.81 -26.90 -3.07
C PRO A 145 -45.65 -28.30 -2.44
N SER A 146 -45.77 -28.30 -1.10
CA SER A 146 -46.27 -29.35 -0.19
C SER A 146 -45.76 -30.79 -0.32
N GLY A 147 -44.89 -31.14 0.63
CA GLY A 147 -45.08 -32.19 1.63
C GLY A 147 -45.58 -33.58 1.19
N ALA A 148 -44.67 -34.55 1.15
CA ALA A 148 -44.91 -35.92 1.59
C ALA A 148 -43.57 -36.62 1.90
N GLU A 149 -43.67 -37.63 2.77
CA GLU A 149 -42.64 -38.26 3.60
C GLU A 149 -41.71 -39.24 2.87
N GLY A 150 -40.57 -39.60 3.49
CA GLY A 150 -40.04 -40.97 3.38
C GLY A 150 -38.53 -41.19 3.15
N PHE A 151 -37.84 -41.63 4.22
CA PHE A 151 -36.79 -42.66 4.30
C PHE A 151 -35.45 -42.61 3.50
N THR A 152 -34.36 -42.52 4.28
CA THR A 152 -33.05 -43.24 4.21
C THR A 152 -32.57 -43.89 2.90
N ARG A 153 -31.36 -43.53 2.43
CA ARG A 153 -30.17 -44.45 2.42
C ARG A 153 -28.85 -43.79 1.95
N VAL A 154 -27.79 -44.41 2.47
CA VAL A 154 -26.33 -44.26 2.34
C VAL A 154 -25.78 -44.21 0.89
N SER A 155 -24.66 -43.48 0.73
CA SER A 155 -23.74 -43.30 -0.43
C SER A 155 -23.28 -44.62 -1.12
N PRO A 156 -22.61 -44.60 -2.31
CA PRO A 156 -21.20 -44.15 -2.44
C PRO A 156 -20.78 -43.46 -3.78
N LEU A 157 -19.59 -42.85 -3.75
CA LEU A 157 -18.83 -42.26 -4.87
C LEU A 157 -18.52 -43.25 -6.02
N PRO A 158 -18.19 -42.72 -7.22
CA PRO A 158 -17.06 -43.25 -7.97
C PRO A 158 -16.08 -42.20 -8.52
N HIS A 159 -14.87 -42.69 -8.74
CA HIS A 159 -13.58 -42.10 -9.11
C HIS A 159 -13.48 -41.51 -10.54
N PRO A 160 -12.35 -40.83 -10.88
CA PRO A 160 -12.26 -39.86 -11.98
C PRO A 160 -11.91 -40.49 -13.33
N SER A 161 -12.37 -39.88 -14.42
CA SER A 161 -11.86 -40.14 -15.77
C SER A 161 -11.18 -38.90 -16.33
N LEU A 162 -9.90 -39.07 -16.63
CA LEU A 162 -9.05 -38.16 -17.39
C LEU A 162 -9.44 -38.26 -18.88
N SER A 163 -9.64 -37.11 -19.53
CA SER A 163 -9.59 -36.97 -20.98
C SER A 163 -8.83 -35.70 -21.33
N ASP A 164 -7.61 -35.89 -21.84
CA ASP A 164 -6.77 -34.87 -22.46
C ASP A 164 -7.44 -34.26 -23.70
N SER A 165 -7.35 -32.93 -23.83
CA SER A 165 -7.28 -32.24 -25.12
C SER A 165 -6.61 -30.87 -24.92
N PRO A 166 -5.56 -30.53 -25.70
CA PRO A 166 -4.80 -29.30 -25.50
C PRO A 166 -5.43 -28.17 -26.34
N CYS A 167 -5.99 -27.16 -25.68
CA CYS A 167 -6.29 -25.88 -26.31
C CYS A 167 -5.22 -24.86 -25.90
N ASP A 168 -4.43 -24.48 -26.91
CA ASP A 168 -3.51 -23.37 -26.94
C ASP A 168 -4.28 -22.06 -26.69
N ASP A 169 -4.26 -21.57 -25.46
CA ASP A 169 -4.59 -20.19 -25.14
C ASP A 169 -3.33 -19.55 -24.56
N THR A 170 -2.70 -18.72 -25.39
CA THR A 170 -1.64 -17.81 -24.98
C THR A 170 -2.26 -16.76 -24.05
N GLU A 171 -2.47 -17.12 -22.79
CA GLU A 171 -2.86 -16.19 -21.75
C GLU A 171 -1.77 -15.13 -21.65
N LYS A 172 -2.07 -13.92 -22.14
CA LYS A 172 -1.32 -12.72 -21.79
C LYS A 172 -1.23 -12.70 -20.27
N LEU A 173 -0.05 -12.98 -19.75
CA LEU A 173 0.29 -12.86 -18.33
C LEU A 173 -0.05 -11.44 -17.89
N VAL A 174 -1.27 -11.24 -17.40
CA VAL A 174 -1.65 -10.02 -16.69
C VAL A 174 -0.64 -9.91 -15.55
N PRO A 175 0.07 -8.78 -15.41
CA PRO A 175 1.01 -8.63 -14.31
C PRO A 175 0.27 -8.99 -13.02
N ILE A 176 0.82 -9.92 -12.25
CA ILE A 176 0.24 -10.30 -10.96
C ILE A 176 0.37 -9.08 -10.06
N VAL A 177 -0.64 -8.22 -10.08
CA VAL A 177 -0.72 -7.06 -9.20
C VAL A 177 -1.02 -7.60 -7.82
N ASP A 178 -0.11 -7.36 -6.87
CA ASP A 178 -0.37 -7.67 -5.46
C ASP A 178 -1.72 -7.02 -5.05
N PRO A 179 -2.73 -7.80 -4.65
CA PRO A 179 -4.04 -7.29 -4.30
C PRO A 179 -4.01 -6.32 -3.11
N ARG A 180 -2.90 -6.27 -2.37
CA ARG A 180 -2.66 -5.35 -1.24
C ARG A 180 -1.83 -4.12 -1.63
N LYS A 181 -1.41 -4.00 -2.89
CA LYS A 181 -0.76 -2.79 -3.37
C LYS A 181 -1.81 -1.72 -3.63
N VAL A 182 -1.64 -0.57 -2.98
CA VAL A 182 -2.41 0.63 -3.31
C VAL A 182 -1.95 1.14 -4.68
N LEU A 183 -2.91 1.32 -5.59
CA LEU A 183 -2.68 1.76 -6.97
C LEU A 183 -2.94 3.25 -7.14
N ILE A 184 -3.98 3.76 -6.47
CA ILE A 184 -4.42 5.15 -6.59
C ILE A 184 -4.77 5.67 -5.20
N VAL A 185 -4.38 6.90 -4.91
CA VAL A 185 -4.81 7.63 -3.71
C VAL A 185 -5.43 8.95 -4.14
N ALA A 186 -6.61 9.27 -3.63
CA ALA A 186 -7.23 10.57 -3.80
C ALA A 186 -7.65 11.14 -2.44
N GLY A 187 -7.47 12.45 -2.26
CA GLY A 187 -7.82 13.16 -1.03
C GLY A 187 -8.84 14.26 -1.27
N HIS A 188 -9.74 14.46 -0.30
CA HIS A 188 -10.68 15.57 -0.31
C HIS A 188 -11.02 15.98 1.14
N HIS A 189 -10.67 17.21 1.52
CA HIS A 189 -10.74 17.69 2.91
C HIS A 189 -10.06 16.73 3.90
N ASN A 190 -10.78 16.27 4.93
CA ASN A 190 -10.30 15.36 5.94
C ASN A 190 -10.50 13.89 5.56
N TRP A 191 -10.68 13.57 4.27
CA TRP A 191 -10.87 12.22 3.78
C TRP A 191 -9.84 11.85 2.73
N ILE A 192 -9.48 10.57 2.70
CA ILE A 192 -8.74 9.95 1.62
C ILE A 192 -9.44 8.66 1.19
N VAL A 193 -9.28 8.31 -0.07
CA VAL A 193 -9.59 7.00 -0.61
C VAL A 193 -8.30 6.36 -1.13
N ALA A 194 -8.05 5.13 -0.69
CA ALA A 194 -7.01 4.27 -1.23
C ALA A 194 -7.67 3.21 -2.12
N ALA A 195 -7.32 3.19 -3.39
CA ALA A 195 -7.78 2.20 -4.35
C ALA A 195 -6.76 1.09 -4.50
N TYR A 196 -7.21 -0.15 -4.31
CA TYR A 196 -6.49 -1.36 -4.65
C TYR A 196 -6.95 -1.84 -6.03
N ALA A 197 -6.42 -2.97 -6.50
CA ALA A 197 -6.83 -3.53 -7.79
C ALA A 197 -8.34 -3.72 -7.91
N HIS A 198 -9.02 -4.18 -6.85
CA HIS A 198 -10.42 -4.64 -6.94
C HIS A 198 -11.35 -4.07 -5.85
N PHE A 199 -10.88 -3.16 -5.01
CA PHE A 199 -11.69 -2.54 -3.97
C PHE A 199 -11.08 -1.21 -3.54
N VAL A 200 -11.89 -0.37 -2.89
CA VAL A 200 -11.45 0.90 -2.32
C VAL A 200 -11.66 0.90 -0.82
N ILE A 201 -10.82 1.67 -0.12
CA ILE A 201 -10.99 1.96 1.30
C ILE A 201 -10.95 3.45 1.52
N CYS A 202 -11.94 3.95 2.24
CA CYS A 202 -12.01 5.35 2.62
C CYS A 202 -11.61 5.52 4.08
N TYR A 203 -10.76 6.52 4.32
CA TYR A 203 -10.32 6.92 5.63
C TYR A 203 -10.72 8.37 5.89
N ARG A 204 -11.00 8.68 7.15
CA ARG A 204 -11.23 10.05 7.62
C ARG A 204 -10.25 10.36 8.74
N ILE A 205 -9.59 11.51 8.66
CA ILE A 205 -8.77 12.02 9.78
C ILE A 205 -9.67 12.67 10.83
N LYS A 206 -9.49 12.26 12.08
CA LYS A 206 -10.09 12.86 13.28
C LYS A 206 -8.98 13.45 14.15
N GLU A 207 -9.19 14.64 14.69
CA GLU A 207 -8.18 15.36 15.48
C GLU A 207 -7.62 14.54 16.65
N SER A 208 -8.47 13.78 17.35
CA SER A 208 -8.09 13.02 18.55
C SER A 208 -7.51 11.63 18.28
N SER A 209 -7.70 11.07 17.08
CA SER A 209 -7.43 9.64 16.81
C SER A 209 -6.76 9.37 15.47
N GLY A 210 -6.38 10.42 14.74
CA GLY A 210 -5.71 10.30 13.44
C GLY A 210 -6.63 9.72 12.37
N TRP A 211 -6.03 9.04 11.39
CA TRP A 211 -6.77 8.40 10.30
C TRP A 211 -7.52 7.17 10.79
N GLN A 212 -8.82 7.13 10.52
CA GLN A 212 -9.68 5.99 10.80
C GLN A 212 -10.28 5.46 9.50
N GLN A 213 -10.24 4.13 9.33
CA GLN A 213 -10.99 3.48 8.26
C GLN A 213 -12.49 3.67 8.51
N VAL A 214 -13.20 4.19 7.52
CA VAL A 214 -14.65 4.46 7.60
C VAL A 214 -15.45 3.55 6.69
N PHE A 215 -14.92 3.21 5.51
CA PHE A 215 -15.64 2.40 4.53
C PHE A 215 -14.69 1.50 3.76
N SER A 216 -15.15 0.30 3.43
CA SER A 216 -14.51 -0.63 2.51
C SER A 216 -15.55 -1.07 1.48
N SER A 217 -15.23 -0.94 0.19
CA SER A 217 -16.14 -1.42 -0.85
C SER A 217 -16.18 -2.95 -0.90
N PRO A 218 -17.24 -3.54 -1.45
CA PRO A 218 -17.20 -4.93 -1.89
C PRO A 218 -16.06 -5.16 -2.89
N TYR A 219 -15.67 -6.42 -3.05
CA TYR A 219 -14.73 -6.82 -4.09
C TYR A 219 -15.38 -6.69 -5.47
N LEU A 220 -14.70 -6.01 -6.39
CA LEU A 220 -15.11 -5.79 -7.77
C LEU A 220 -14.46 -6.84 -8.66
N ASN A 221 -15.22 -7.38 -9.61
CA ASN A 221 -14.73 -8.36 -10.58
C ASN A 221 -13.92 -7.74 -11.73
N TRP A 222 -13.65 -6.44 -11.67
CA TRP A 222 -12.88 -5.67 -12.64
C TRP A 222 -11.82 -4.83 -11.90
N THR A 223 -10.80 -4.39 -12.63
CA THR A 223 -9.68 -3.64 -12.06
C THR A 223 -9.97 -2.15 -12.02
N ILE A 224 -9.80 -1.52 -10.86
CA ILE A 224 -10.03 -0.08 -10.70
C ILE A 224 -8.91 0.71 -11.38
N GLU A 225 -9.28 1.60 -12.29
CA GLU A 225 -8.36 2.45 -13.06
C GLU A 225 -8.49 3.92 -12.68
N ARG A 226 -9.65 4.32 -12.12
CA ARG A 226 -9.90 5.68 -11.62
C ARG A 226 -10.70 5.65 -10.34
N VAL A 227 -10.46 6.65 -9.49
CA VAL A 227 -11.30 6.94 -8.33
C VAL A 227 -11.56 8.42 -8.20
N ALA A 228 -12.72 8.76 -7.66
CA ALA A 228 -13.07 10.12 -7.29
C ALA A 228 -13.68 10.12 -5.88
N LEU A 229 -13.34 11.13 -5.08
CA LEU A 229 -13.84 11.30 -3.72
C LEU A 229 -14.40 12.70 -3.54
N ASN A 230 -15.58 12.79 -2.93
CA ASN A 230 -16.19 14.04 -2.53
C ASN A 230 -16.70 13.97 -1.09
N ALA A 231 -16.08 14.78 -0.25
CA ALA A 231 -16.38 14.84 1.18
C ALA A 231 -17.39 15.95 1.56
N LYS A 232 -17.91 16.71 0.61
CA LYS A 232 -18.92 17.78 0.82
C LYS A 232 -20.00 17.71 -0.25
N VAL A 233 -20.93 16.78 -0.09
CA VAL A 233 -21.96 16.54 -1.09
C VAL A 233 -23.23 17.26 -0.65
N VAL A 234 -23.50 18.39 -1.31
CA VAL A 234 -24.73 19.13 -1.10
C VAL A 234 -25.87 18.47 -1.88
N GLY A 235 -26.91 18.05 -1.16
CA GLY A 235 -28.13 17.49 -1.75
C GLY A 235 -28.03 16.01 -2.19
N GLY A 236 -27.17 15.21 -1.55
CA GLY A 236 -27.16 13.75 -1.72
C GLY A 236 -28.45 13.08 -1.18
N PRO A 237 -28.61 11.76 -1.38
CA PRO A 237 -29.77 11.00 -0.89
C PRO A 237 -30.07 11.23 0.60
N HIS A 238 -29.03 11.44 1.41
CA HIS A 238 -29.15 11.75 2.84
C HIS A 238 -28.64 13.17 3.21
N GLY A 239 -28.57 14.09 2.24
CA GLY A 239 -28.15 15.47 2.42
C GLY A 239 -26.63 15.66 2.61
N ASP A 240 -26.23 16.70 3.36
CA ASP A 240 -24.83 17.12 3.57
C ASP A 240 -23.97 16.11 4.36
N LYS A 241 -24.61 15.09 4.93
CA LYS A 241 -23.94 14.02 5.68
C LYS A 241 -23.28 13.00 4.74
N ASP A 242 -23.75 12.87 3.51
CA ASP A 242 -23.21 11.90 2.57
C ASP A 242 -21.82 12.33 2.09
N LYS A 243 -20.92 11.35 2.03
CA LYS A 243 -19.64 11.41 1.36
C LYS A 243 -19.74 10.48 0.17
N MET A 244 -19.16 10.84 -0.96
CA MET A 244 -19.35 10.10 -2.20
C MET A 244 -18.01 9.60 -2.69
N VAL A 245 -17.96 8.32 -3.04
CA VAL A 245 -16.78 7.71 -3.66
C VAL A 245 -17.20 7.02 -4.94
N ALA A 246 -16.47 7.27 -6.01
CA ALA A 246 -16.67 6.62 -7.29
C ALA A 246 -15.42 5.85 -7.68
N ALA A 247 -15.59 4.73 -8.36
CA ALA A 247 -14.52 4.01 -9.03
C ALA A 247 -14.93 3.72 -10.47
N ALA A 248 -13.97 3.71 -11.39
CA ALA A 248 -14.20 3.35 -12.78
C ALA A 248 -13.14 2.40 -13.33
N SER A 249 -13.56 1.63 -14.34
CA SER A 249 -12.76 0.68 -15.10
C SER A 249 -13.32 0.61 -16.51
N GLU A 250 -12.48 0.78 -17.52
CA GLU A 250 -12.91 0.88 -18.91
C GLU A 250 -14.06 1.90 -19.05
N SER A 251 -15.26 1.45 -19.45
CA SER A 251 -16.44 2.30 -19.59
C SER A 251 -17.39 2.29 -18.38
N ARG A 252 -17.13 1.45 -17.37
CA ARG A 252 -18.01 1.23 -16.22
C ARG A 252 -17.60 2.14 -15.07
N ILE A 253 -18.61 2.68 -14.40
CA ILE A 253 -18.45 3.56 -13.24
C ILE A 253 -19.38 3.03 -12.16
N ILE A 254 -18.91 2.91 -10.93
CA ILE A 254 -19.73 2.59 -9.77
C ILE A 254 -19.61 3.73 -8.76
N LEU A 255 -20.71 4.04 -8.10
CA LEU A 255 -20.83 5.14 -7.17
C LEU A 255 -21.41 4.65 -5.85
N TRP A 256 -20.76 5.02 -4.74
CA TRP A 256 -21.23 4.75 -3.40
C TRP A 256 -21.44 6.06 -2.63
N SER A 257 -22.46 6.08 -1.76
CA SER A 257 -22.55 7.02 -0.66
C SER A 257 -22.00 6.37 0.62
N ILE A 258 -21.26 7.15 1.40
CA ILE A 258 -20.69 6.78 2.69
C ILE A 258 -21.27 7.73 3.72
N GLN A 259 -21.88 7.16 4.75
CA GLN A 259 -22.42 7.91 5.87
C GLN A 259 -21.36 8.04 6.97
N ASP A 260 -21.47 9.06 7.81
CA ASP A 260 -20.51 9.31 8.90
C ASP A 260 -20.41 8.15 9.93
N GLY A 261 -21.41 7.28 9.97
CA GLY A 261 -21.45 6.06 10.78
C GLY A 261 -20.68 4.87 10.19
N GLY A 262 -20.07 5.01 9.02
CA GLY A 262 -19.28 3.96 8.35
C GLY A 262 -20.07 2.97 7.51
N SER A 263 -21.41 3.10 7.46
CA SER A 263 -22.24 2.42 6.47
C SER A 263 -22.05 3.06 5.10
N GLY A 264 -21.78 2.24 4.07
CA GLY A 264 -21.76 2.67 2.69
C GLY A 264 -22.82 1.95 1.87
N ASN A 265 -23.51 2.69 1.00
CA ASN A 265 -24.54 2.18 0.11
C ASN A 265 -24.12 2.39 -1.35
N GLU A 266 -24.37 1.39 -2.18
CA GLU A 266 -24.24 1.55 -3.63
C GLU A 266 -25.40 2.41 -4.15
N ILE A 267 -25.06 3.48 -4.85
CA ILE A 267 -26.03 4.33 -5.54
C ILE A 267 -26.35 3.74 -6.90
N GLY A 268 -25.34 3.22 -7.58
CA GLY A 268 -25.52 2.49 -8.82
C GLY A 268 -24.25 2.31 -9.62
N VAL A 269 -24.42 1.54 -10.70
CA VAL A 269 -23.41 1.32 -11.73
C VAL A 269 -23.88 1.98 -13.02
N PHE A 270 -23.02 2.78 -13.61
CA PHE A 270 -23.24 3.54 -14.83
C PHE A 270 -22.24 3.13 -15.90
N SER A 271 -22.56 3.45 -17.15
CA SER A 271 -21.61 3.32 -18.25
C SER A 271 -21.52 4.62 -19.03
N LEU A 272 -20.29 4.99 -19.39
CA LEU A 272 -20.02 6.06 -20.37
C LEU A 272 -20.14 5.55 -21.82
N GLY A 273 -20.15 4.21 -22.01
CA GLY A 273 -20.17 3.55 -23.32
C GLY A 273 -18.86 3.68 -24.12
N VAL A 274 -17.85 4.34 -23.57
CA VAL A 274 -16.47 4.48 -24.06
C VAL A 274 -15.54 4.46 -22.85
N PRO A 275 -14.23 4.21 -23.02
CA PRO A 275 -13.27 4.27 -21.91
C PRO A 275 -13.34 5.62 -21.20
N VAL A 276 -13.44 5.58 -19.87
CA VAL A 276 -13.31 6.73 -19.00
C VAL A 276 -11.84 7.11 -18.97
N ASP A 277 -11.50 8.37 -19.22
CA ASP A 277 -10.15 8.95 -19.18
C ASP A 277 -9.93 9.86 -17.97
N ASP A 278 -11.00 10.48 -17.46
CA ASP A 278 -10.97 11.21 -16.20
C ASP A 278 -12.26 10.98 -15.42
N LEU A 279 -12.15 10.91 -14.09
CA LEU A 279 -13.28 10.76 -13.17
C LEU A 279 -13.08 11.69 -11.97
N PHE A 280 -13.98 12.65 -11.76
CA PHE A 280 -13.84 13.65 -10.69
C PHE A 280 -15.18 14.26 -10.32
N PHE A 281 -15.23 14.99 -9.21
CA PHE A 281 -16.42 15.71 -8.77
C PHE A 281 -16.31 17.21 -9.06
N ILE A 282 -17.42 17.83 -9.48
CA ILE A 282 -17.61 19.28 -9.52
C ILE A 282 -18.85 19.61 -8.66
N GLY A 283 -18.64 20.17 -7.47
CA GLY A 283 -19.73 20.42 -6.54
C GLY A 283 -20.47 19.12 -6.19
N SER A 284 -21.77 19.04 -6.50
CA SER A 284 -22.61 17.85 -6.27
C SER A 284 -22.71 16.92 -7.49
N GLN A 285 -21.87 17.10 -8.50
CA GLN A 285 -21.88 16.31 -9.73
C GLN A 285 -20.64 15.43 -9.84
N LEU A 286 -20.84 14.15 -10.18
CA LEU A 286 -19.75 13.28 -10.63
C LEU A 286 -19.63 13.42 -12.15
N VAL A 287 -18.43 13.68 -12.63
CA VAL A 287 -18.12 13.87 -14.04
C VAL A 287 -17.14 12.78 -14.48
N ALA A 288 -17.46 12.12 -15.59
CA ALA A 288 -16.56 11.22 -16.31
C ALA A 288 -16.33 11.77 -17.71
N THR A 289 -15.08 11.81 -18.17
CA THR A 289 -14.75 12.25 -19.53
C THR A 289 -13.98 11.19 -20.29
N SER A 290 -14.02 11.26 -21.61
CA SER A 290 -13.26 10.41 -22.52
C SER A 290 -12.55 11.23 -23.58
N HIS A 291 -11.39 10.78 -24.05
CA HIS A 291 -10.64 11.31 -25.19
C HIS A 291 -11.47 11.27 -26.49
N THR A 292 -12.50 10.43 -26.54
CA THR A 292 -13.50 10.40 -27.63
C THR A 292 -14.44 11.60 -27.65
N GLY A 293 -14.37 12.49 -26.66
CA GLY A 293 -15.23 13.66 -26.51
C GLY A 293 -16.54 13.39 -25.76
N LYS A 294 -16.83 12.15 -25.35
CA LYS A 294 -18.00 11.87 -24.50
C LYS A 294 -17.79 12.35 -23.07
N VAL A 295 -18.84 12.93 -22.49
CA VAL A 295 -18.89 13.38 -21.10
C VAL A 295 -20.13 12.81 -20.43
N GLY A 296 -19.92 12.08 -19.34
CA GLY A 296 -20.97 11.58 -18.46
C GLY A 296 -21.05 12.43 -17.20
N VAL A 297 -22.27 12.78 -16.78
CA VAL A 297 -22.51 13.56 -15.56
C VAL A 297 -23.60 12.89 -14.74
N TRP A 298 -23.28 12.54 -13.50
CA TRP A 298 -24.25 12.16 -12.48
C TRP A 298 -24.51 13.36 -11.57
N ASN A 299 -25.77 13.65 -11.27
CA ASN A 299 -26.15 14.75 -10.37
C ASN A 299 -26.70 14.19 -9.05
N ALA A 300 -26.15 14.62 -7.90
CA ALA A 300 -26.57 14.10 -6.59
C ALA A 300 -27.99 14.47 -6.18
N VAL A 301 -28.47 15.64 -6.60
CA VAL A 301 -29.81 16.15 -6.26
C VAL A 301 -30.87 15.41 -7.05
N THR A 302 -30.67 15.26 -8.36
CA THR A 302 -31.65 14.60 -9.23
C THR A 302 -31.44 13.08 -9.33
N GLN A 303 -30.34 12.57 -8.78
CA GLN A 303 -29.89 11.17 -8.85
C GLN A 303 -29.90 10.59 -10.27
N HIS A 304 -29.54 11.41 -11.25
CA HIS A 304 -29.67 11.06 -12.67
C HIS A 304 -28.30 11.06 -13.36
N TRP A 305 -28.02 10.00 -14.13
CA TRP A 305 -26.86 9.89 -15.01
C TRP A 305 -27.19 10.34 -16.43
N GLN A 306 -26.42 11.28 -16.99
CA GLN A 306 -26.59 11.76 -18.36
C GLN A 306 -25.28 11.65 -19.11
N VAL A 307 -25.32 11.16 -20.35
CA VAL A 307 -24.16 11.15 -21.25
C VAL A 307 -24.41 12.13 -22.39
N LYS A 308 -23.44 13.00 -22.65
CA LYS A 308 -23.45 13.96 -23.75
C LYS A 308 -22.19 13.76 -24.61
N LEU A 309 -22.33 14.03 -25.90
CA LEU A 309 -21.19 14.18 -26.79
C LEU A 309 -20.79 15.65 -26.78
N ARG A 310 -19.51 15.94 -26.57
CA ARG A 310 -18.97 17.30 -26.65
C ARG A 310 -18.80 17.75 -28.09
#